data_AF-A0A194ULS7-F1
#
_entry.id   AF-A0A194ULS7-F1
#
_cell.length_a   1.000
_cell.length_b   1.000
_cell.length_c   1.000
_cell.angle_alpha   90.00
_cell.angle_beta   90.00
_cell.angle_gamma   90.00
#
_symmetry.space_group_name_H-M   'P 1'
#
loop_
_entity.id
_entity.type
_entity.pdbx_description
1 polymer ?
#
loop_
_entity_poly.entity_id
_entity_poly.type
_entity_poly.pdbx_seq_one_letter_code
_entity_poly.pdbx_strand_id
1 'polypeptide(L)'
;MTANHPTNPWPNGAKCAISFTMDNLGEAQDVNKGLWPSDKPIGQHPSSWSLHVYPDAVRALRDRGHEVAWHGYQHETWHQLSGEGKEEEASFARSFAEAAAHGVFGISDGVVVLPFLWETVDAFWYMPKFASIRKQHGVSEEPLGPGEFREYLFGKFDEVKRDGGYISILFHPFLQTSEDRFEVLREVLARISSDDEIWCAPCGEVATWVREHASQFGFEA
;
A
#
# COMPACT_ATOMS: atom_id res chain seq x y z
N MET A 1 22.77 -7.75 -30.57
CA MET A 1 22.72 -6.29 -30.36
C MET A 1 21.93 -6.07 -29.08
N THR A 2 22.62 -5.79 -27.99
CA THR A 2 21.99 -5.51 -26.69
C THR A 2 21.23 -4.20 -26.82
N ALA A 3 19.90 -4.25 -26.71
CA ALA A 3 19.12 -3.04 -26.54
C ALA A 3 19.63 -2.35 -25.28
N ASN A 4 20.19 -1.15 -25.42
CA ASN A 4 20.42 -0.26 -24.30
C ASN A 4 19.05 -0.08 -23.63
N HIS A 5 18.84 -0.65 -22.45
CA HIS A 5 17.72 -0.26 -21.62
C HIS A 5 17.87 1.26 -21.37
N PRO A 6 16.80 2.05 -21.54
CA PRO A 6 16.86 3.46 -21.24
C PRO A 6 17.34 3.64 -19.80
N THR A 7 18.05 4.74 -19.57
CA THR A 7 18.39 5.21 -18.24
C THR A 7 17.18 5.05 -17.33
N ASN A 8 17.37 4.30 -16.26
CA ASN A 8 16.42 4.11 -15.19
C ASN A 8 15.56 5.38 -14.96
N PRO A 9 14.23 5.30 -15.14
CA PRO A 9 13.35 6.47 -15.28
C PRO A 9 13.00 7.16 -13.96
N TRP A 10 13.45 6.61 -12.83
CA TRP A 10 13.23 7.17 -11.50
C TRP A 10 14.21 8.32 -11.17
N PRO A 11 13.81 9.28 -10.32
CA PRO A 11 14.61 10.46 -10.03
C PRO A 11 15.92 10.11 -9.30
N ASN A 12 16.90 11.01 -9.42
CA ASN A 12 18.18 10.96 -8.69
C ASN A 12 18.98 9.65 -8.88
N GLY A 13 18.69 8.87 -9.93
CA GLY A 13 19.34 7.59 -10.19
C GLY A 13 18.84 6.42 -9.33
N ALA A 14 17.79 6.63 -8.52
CA ALA A 14 17.14 5.58 -7.73
C ALA A 14 16.65 4.45 -8.64
N LYS A 15 16.83 3.18 -8.26
CA LYS A 15 16.47 2.00 -9.06
C LYS A 15 15.00 1.64 -9.03
N CYS A 16 14.28 1.99 -7.97
CA CYS A 16 12.85 1.78 -7.87
C CYS A 16 12.20 2.89 -7.06
N ALA A 17 10.87 2.89 -7.04
CA ALA A 17 10.08 3.74 -6.16
C ALA A 17 9.31 2.89 -5.14
N ILE A 18 9.26 3.34 -3.88
CA ILE A 18 8.47 2.71 -2.83
C ILE A 18 7.63 3.77 -2.14
N SER A 19 6.34 3.52 -2.00
CA SER A 19 5.44 4.34 -1.18
C SER A 19 5.07 3.61 0.10
N PHE A 20 5.40 4.22 1.24
CA PHE A 20 4.93 3.77 2.54
C PHE A 20 3.57 4.42 2.84
N THR A 21 2.55 3.61 3.10
CA THR A 21 1.17 4.06 3.30
C THR A 21 0.62 3.57 4.64
N MET A 22 -0.36 4.31 5.18
CA MET A 22 -1.08 3.93 6.40
C MET A 22 -2.59 4.11 6.24
N ASP A 23 -3.36 3.07 6.56
CA ASP A 23 -4.82 3.08 6.50
C ASP A 23 -5.47 2.93 7.88
N ASN A 24 -6.73 3.33 7.96
CA ASN A 24 -7.59 3.20 9.13
C ASN A 24 -7.07 3.90 10.40
N LEU A 25 -6.88 5.22 10.29
CA LEU A 25 -6.53 6.06 11.44
C LEU A 25 -7.67 6.20 12.46
N GLY A 26 -8.93 6.00 12.06
CA GLY A 26 -10.10 6.16 12.94
C GLY A 26 -10.07 5.19 14.12
N GLU A 27 -9.88 3.89 13.84
CA GLU A 27 -9.82 2.87 14.89
C GLU A 27 -8.65 3.08 15.84
N ALA A 28 -7.48 3.46 15.30
CA ALA A 28 -6.31 3.76 16.11
C ALA A 28 -6.56 4.94 17.07
N GLN A 29 -7.31 5.96 16.63
CA GLN A 29 -7.71 7.08 17.49
C GLN A 29 -8.70 6.65 18.58
N ASP A 30 -9.69 5.80 18.25
CA ASP A 30 -10.62 5.26 19.23
C ASP A 30 -9.90 4.44 20.31
N VAL A 31 -8.98 3.57 19.91
CA VAL A 31 -8.17 2.75 20.83
C VAL A 31 -7.31 3.65 21.70
N ASN A 32 -6.57 4.60 21.12
CA ASN A 32 -5.69 5.51 21.85
C ASN A 32 -6.45 6.41 22.86
N LYS A 33 -7.71 6.77 22.57
CA LYS A 33 -8.56 7.58 23.45
C LYS A 33 -9.38 6.76 24.44
N GLY A 34 -9.29 5.43 24.40
CA GLY A 34 -10.11 4.54 25.24
C GLY A 34 -11.60 4.57 24.89
N LEU A 35 -11.95 4.95 23.66
CA LEU A 35 -13.33 5.01 23.15
C LEU A 35 -13.77 3.69 22.51
N TRP A 36 -12.82 2.85 22.10
CA TRP A 36 -13.12 1.55 21.53
C TRP A 36 -13.76 0.62 22.58
N PRO A 37 -14.89 -0.04 22.28
CA PRO A 37 -15.53 -0.97 23.23
C PRO A 37 -14.58 -2.11 23.58
N SER A 38 -14.34 -2.32 24.87
CA SER A 38 -13.38 -3.33 25.37
C SER A 38 -13.78 -4.77 25.05
N ASP A 39 -15.05 -4.99 24.72
CA ASP A 39 -15.64 -6.29 24.37
C ASP A 39 -15.66 -6.54 22.85
N LYS A 40 -15.23 -5.58 22.03
CA LYS A 40 -15.19 -5.72 20.57
C LYS A 40 -13.77 -5.97 20.05
N PRO A 41 -13.58 -6.92 19.12
CA PRO A 41 -12.28 -7.15 18.52
C PRO A 41 -11.89 -5.96 17.63
N ILE A 42 -10.62 -5.56 17.72
CA ILE A 42 -10.02 -4.51 16.88
C ILE A 42 -9.97 -4.98 15.41
N GLY A 43 -10.12 -4.05 14.47
CA GLY A 43 -10.08 -4.28 13.03
C GLY A 43 -11.45 -4.33 12.38
N GLN A 44 -12.46 -3.75 13.05
CA GLN A 44 -13.87 -3.73 12.64
C GLN A 44 -14.44 -2.32 12.43
N HIS A 45 -13.65 -1.26 12.67
CA HIS A 45 -14.09 0.12 12.50
C HIS A 45 -14.35 0.46 11.02
N PRO A 46 -15.47 1.14 10.66
CA PRO A 46 -15.68 1.72 9.32
C PRO A 46 -14.71 2.91 9.13
N SER A 47 -13.57 2.63 8.50
CA SER A 47 -12.32 3.35 8.70
C SER A 47 -12.20 4.72 8.02
N SER A 48 -13.14 5.14 7.17
CA SER A 48 -13.05 6.42 6.44
C SER A 48 -13.73 7.62 7.09
N TRP A 49 -14.37 7.45 8.26
CA TRP A 49 -14.98 8.56 9.01
C TRP A 49 -13.99 9.52 9.68
N SER A 50 -12.67 9.35 9.46
CA SER A 50 -11.63 10.10 10.18
C SER A 50 -11.70 11.61 9.93
N LEU A 51 -12.12 12.05 8.74
CA LEU A 51 -12.22 13.48 8.44
C LEU A 51 -13.33 14.18 9.24
N HIS A 52 -14.46 13.53 9.45
CA HIS A 52 -15.57 14.11 10.23
C HIS A 52 -15.35 13.96 11.73
N VAL A 53 -14.83 12.80 12.16
CA VAL A 53 -14.71 12.43 13.58
C VAL A 53 -13.39 12.95 14.18
N TYR A 54 -12.30 12.91 13.42
CA TYR A 54 -10.95 13.30 13.86
C TYR A 54 -10.27 14.29 12.90
N PRO A 55 -10.92 15.43 12.56
CA PRO A 55 -10.38 16.39 11.60
C PRO A 55 -9.04 16.99 12.04
N ASP A 56 -8.81 17.15 13.35
CA ASP A 56 -7.54 17.66 13.89
C ASP A 56 -6.39 16.68 13.70
N ALA A 57 -6.64 15.37 13.80
CA ALA A 57 -5.61 14.36 13.55
C ALA A 57 -5.17 14.38 12.08
N VAL A 58 -6.13 14.50 11.16
CA VAL A 58 -5.83 14.60 9.72
C VAL A 58 -5.11 15.92 9.39
N ARG A 59 -5.54 17.05 9.97
CA ARG A 59 -4.82 18.33 9.85
C ARG A 59 -3.40 18.23 10.36
N ALA A 60 -3.18 17.59 11.51
CA ALA A 60 -1.87 17.43 12.10
C ALA A 60 -0.91 16.60 11.24
N LEU A 61 -1.41 15.62 10.47
CA LEU A 61 -0.61 14.88 9.48
C LEU A 61 -0.23 15.77 8.30
N ARG A 62 -1.22 16.47 7.72
CA ARG A 62 -0.99 17.41 6.62
C ARG A 62 0.00 18.53 7.00
N ASP A 63 -0.15 19.12 8.18
CA ASP A 63 0.70 20.21 8.65
C ASP A 63 2.15 19.76 8.92
N ARG A 64 2.39 18.44 9.02
CA ARG A 64 3.72 17.82 9.07
C ARG A 64 4.27 17.44 7.69
N GLY A 65 3.53 17.72 6.63
CA GLY A 65 3.94 17.45 5.25
C GLY A 65 3.58 16.05 4.75
N HIS A 66 2.75 15.28 5.46
CA HIS A 66 2.27 13.99 4.97
C HIS A 66 1.14 14.17 3.95
N GLU A 67 1.19 13.38 2.88
CA GLU A 67 0.07 13.23 1.95
C GLU A 67 -1.14 12.59 2.67
N VAL A 68 -2.34 13.07 2.36
CA VAL A 68 -3.61 12.49 2.83
C VAL A 68 -4.42 12.09 1.59
N ALA A 69 -4.57 10.78 1.38
CA ALA A 69 -5.34 10.22 0.28
C ALA A 69 -6.76 9.83 0.70
N TRP A 70 -7.64 9.66 -0.30
CA TRP A 70 -9.02 9.23 -0.08
C TRP A 70 -9.12 7.71 0.05
N HIS A 71 -9.88 7.21 1.02
CA HIS A 71 -10.03 5.78 1.31
C HIS A 71 -11.49 5.37 1.53
N GLY A 72 -12.37 5.84 0.64
CA GLY A 72 -13.82 5.68 0.73
C GLY A 72 -14.46 6.61 1.76
N TYR A 73 -15.77 6.45 2.02
CA TYR A 73 -16.48 7.21 3.07
C TYR A 73 -16.75 6.36 4.31
N GLN A 74 -17.12 5.08 4.16
CA GLN A 74 -17.32 4.13 5.28
C GLN A 74 -16.54 2.81 5.14
N HIS A 75 -15.56 2.72 4.25
CA HIS A 75 -14.86 1.48 3.90
C HIS A 75 -15.86 0.39 3.43
N GLU A 76 -16.75 0.81 2.54
CA GLU A 76 -17.82 0.02 1.97
C GLU A 76 -17.27 -1.18 1.17
N THR A 77 -18.04 -2.27 1.11
CA THR A 77 -17.67 -3.41 0.27
C THR A 77 -18.24 -3.21 -1.15
N TRP A 78 -17.51 -2.46 -1.97
CA TRP A 78 -17.96 -1.98 -3.29
C TRP A 78 -18.43 -3.08 -4.25
N HIS A 79 -17.80 -4.26 -4.24
CA HIS A 79 -18.19 -5.38 -5.10
C HIS A 79 -19.59 -5.96 -4.79
N GLN A 80 -20.17 -5.59 -3.64
CA GLN A 80 -21.53 -5.99 -3.23
C GLN A 80 -22.59 -4.98 -3.69
N LEU A 81 -22.20 -3.85 -4.29
CA LEU A 81 -23.13 -2.87 -4.86
C LEU A 81 -23.76 -3.42 -6.16
N SER A 82 -25.02 -3.10 -6.42
CA SER A 82 -25.76 -3.51 -7.61
C SER A 82 -25.59 -2.50 -8.75
N GLY A 83 -25.15 -2.93 -9.94
CA GLY A 83 -25.04 -2.06 -11.12
C GLY A 83 -24.60 -2.79 -12.40
N GLU A 84 -24.89 -2.19 -13.55
CA GLU A 84 -24.37 -2.55 -14.89
C GLU A 84 -22.92 -2.07 -14.99
N GLY A 85 -21.99 -2.96 -15.40
CA GLY A 85 -20.54 -2.70 -15.44
C GLY A 85 -19.65 -3.81 -14.86
N LYS A 86 -20.24 -4.83 -14.22
CA LYS A 86 -19.50 -5.87 -13.47
C LYS A 86 -18.52 -6.71 -14.29
N GLU A 87 -18.82 -6.95 -15.57
CA GLU A 87 -17.95 -7.80 -16.42
C GLU A 87 -16.69 -7.06 -16.88
N GLU A 88 -16.82 -5.80 -17.29
CA GLU A 88 -15.69 -4.91 -17.63
C GLU A 88 -14.86 -4.60 -16.39
N GLU A 89 -15.50 -4.27 -15.26
CA GLU A 89 -14.86 -4.06 -13.96
C GLU A 89 -14.06 -5.30 -13.54
N ALA A 90 -14.62 -6.50 -13.68
CA ALA A 90 -13.91 -7.74 -13.37
C ALA A 90 -12.71 -7.98 -14.32
N SER A 91 -12.80 -7.56 -15.59
CA SER A 91 -11.67 -7.64 -16.52
C SER A 91 -10.55 -6.69 -16.14
N PHE A 92 -10.87 -5.43 -15.86
CA PHE A 92 -9.90 -4.45 -15.35
C PHE A 92 -9.27 -4.91 -14.04
N ALA A 93 -10.08 -5.42 -13.10
CA ALA A 93 -9.58 -5.94 -11.83
C ALA A 93 -8.58 -7.07 -12.02
N ARG A 94 -8.81 -8.00 -12.95
CA ARG A 94 -7.85 -9.07 -13.28
C ARG A 94 -6.56 -8.51 -13.89
N SER A 95 -6.67 -7.60 -14.85
CA SER A 95 -5.51 -6.98 -15.49
C SER A 95 -4.65 -6.21 -14.49
N PHE A 96 -5.27 -5.45 -13.58
CA PHE A 96 -4.57 -4.73 -12.53
C PHE A 96 -4.02 -5.66 -11.45
N ALA A 97 -4.72 -6.74 -11.09
CA ALA A 97 -4.20 -7.73 -10.15
C ALA A 97 -2.96 -8.44 -10.71
N GLU A 98 -2.96 -8.78 -12.00
CA GLU A 98 -1.79 -9.36 -12.68
C GLU A 98 -0.63 -8.36 -12.73
N ALA A 99 -0.91 -7.10 -13.08
CA ALA A 99 0.09 -6.05 -13.08
C ALA A 99 0.68 -5.85 -11.66
N ALA A 100 -0.18 -5.80 -10.65
CA ALA A 100 0.21 -5.70 -9.25
C ALA A 100 1.12 -6.85 -8.81
N ALA A 101 0.74 -8.10 -9.11
CA ALA A 101 1.52 -9.32 -8.82
C ALA A 101 2.98 -9.20 -9.27
N HIS A 102 3.20 -8.47 -10.37
CA HIS A 102 4.50 -8.24 -10.98
C HIS A 102 5.09 -6.85 -10.71
N GLY A 103 4.52 -6.05 -9.80
CA GLY A 103 4.99 -4.69 -9.49
C GLY A 103 4.88 -3.72 -10.67
N VAL A 104 4.02 -4.03 -11.65
CA VAL A 104 3.80 -3.26 -12.87
C VAL A 104 2.77 -2.18 -12.59
N PHE A 105 3.20 -0.93 -12.73
CA PHE A 105 2.39 0.28 -12.65
C PHE A 105 2.26 0.89 -14.04
N GLY A 106 1.41 1.90 -14.21
CA GLY A 106 1.25 2.53 -15.52
C GLY A 106 0.20 3.61 -15.58
N ILE A 107 -0.17 3.97 -16.80
CA ILE A 107 -1.24 4.93 -17.09
C ILE A 107 -2.37 4.17 -17.81
N SER A 108 -3.59 4.29 -17.31
CA SER A 108 -4.81 3.75 -17.94
C SER A 108 -5.83 4.87 -18.04
N ASP A 109 -6.31 5.16 -19.25
CA ASP A 109 -7.31 6.21 -19.51
C ASP A 109 -6.96 7.57 -18.87
N GLY A 110 -5.69 7.95 -18.92
CA GLY A 110 -5.17 9.20 -18.33
C GLY A 110 -5.01 9.18 -16.80
N VAL A 111 -5.27 8.06 -16.14
CA VAL A 111 -5.10 7.86 -14.69
C VAL A 111 -3.85 7.03 -14.42
N VAL A 112 -2.99 7.53 -13.53
CA VAL A 112 -1.84 6.73 -13.07
C VAL A 112 -2.33 5.68 -12.07
N VAL A 113 -2.00 4.42 -12.35
CA VAL A 113 -2.34 3.27 -11.52
C VAL A 113 -1.09 2.81 -10.79
N LEU A 114 -1.11 2.95 -9.46
CA LEU A 114 -0.06 2.53 -8.55
C LEU A 114 -0.56 1.32 -7.74
N PRO A 115 -0.19 0.08 -8.12
CA PRO A 115 -0.70 -1.11 -7.46
C PRO A 115 -0.11 -1.34 -6.06
N PHE A 116 -0.80 -2.16 -5.28
CA PHE A 116 -0.29 -2.76 -4.05
C PHE A 116 -0.45 -4.29 -4.12
N LEU A 117 0.26 -5.01 -3.24
CA LEU A 117 0.13 -6.46 -3.08
C LEU A 117 -0.48 -6.78 -1.73
N TRP A 118 -1.32 -7.80 -1.65
CA TRP A 118 -1.89 -8.21 -0.36
C TRP A 118 -0.81 -8.59 0.65
N GLU A 119 0.25 -9.24 0.19
CA GLU A 119 1.39 -9.66 0.99
C GLU A 119 2.26 -8.49 1.46
N THR A 120 2.10 -7.28 0.90
CA THR A 120 2.74 -6.06 1.42
C THR A 120 1.87 -5.28 2.42
N VAL A 121 0.73 -5.85 2.84
CA VAL A 121 -0.18 -5.26 3.82
C VAL A 121 -0.07 -6.00 5.16
N ASP A 122 0.24 -5.30 6.25
CA ASP A 122 0.41 -5.92 7.59
C ASP A 122 -0.83 -6.71 8.08
N ALA A 123 -2.03 -6.26 7.71
CA ALA A 123 -3.28 -6.93 8.05
C ALA A 123 -3.41 -8.33 7.42
N PHE A 124 -2.81 -8.55 6.23
CA PHE A 124 -2.73 -9.88 5.62
C PHE A 124 -1.97 -10.86 6.51
N TRP A 125 -0.96 -10.39 7.24
CA TRP A 125 -0.15 -11.23 8.12
C TRP A 125 -0.80 -11.40 9.48
N TYR A 126 -1.32 -10.31 10.08
CA TYR A 126 -1.69 -10.32 11.50
C TYR A 126 -3.15 -10.67 11.79
N MET A 127 -4.06 -10.50 10.83
CA MET A 127 -5.49 -10.58 11.13
C MET A 127 -6.12 -11.89 10.65
N PRO A 128 -6.85 -12.62 11.52
CA PRO A 128 -7.58 -13.82 11.14
C PRO A 128 -8.55 -13.62 9.97
N LYS A 129 -9.18 -12.44 9.86
CA LYS A 129 -10.18 -12.14 8.81
C LYS A 129 -9.67 -12.27 7.37
N PHE A 130 -8.34 -12.25 7.15
CA PHE A 130 -7.73 -12.42 5.82
C PHE A 130 -7.39 -13.88 5.48
N ALA A 131 -7.88 -14.87 6.24
CA ALA A 131 -7.61 -16.29 5.99
C ALA A 131 -7.95 -16.74 4.55
N SER A 132 -9.10 -16.31 4.02
CA SER A 132 -9.49 -16.64 2.63
C SER A 132 -8.56 -16.00 1.58
N ILE A 133 -8.03 -14.81 1.85
CA ILE A 133 -7.11 -14.12 0.93
C ILE A 133 -5.75 -14.81 0.98
N ARG A 134 -5.24 -15.11 2.18
CA ARG A 134 -4.03 -15.93 2.36
C ARG A 134 -4.10 -17.26 1.61
N LYS A 135 -5.23 -17.96 1.70
CA LYS A 135 -5.47 -19.20 0.95
C LYS A 135 -5.36 -19.03 -0.56
N GLN A 136 -5.95 -17.96 -1.11
CA GLN A 136 -5.92 -17.67 -2.55
C GLN A 136 -4.50 -17.40 -3.04
N HIS A 137 -3.65 -16.85 -2.17
CA HIS A 137 -2.23 -16.61 -2.42
C HIS A 137 -1.33 -17.82 -2.10
N GLY A 138 -1.91 -18.99 -1.78
CA GLY A 138 -1.17 -20.23 -1.58
C GLY A 138 -0.37 -20.30 -0.27
N VAL A 139 -0.68 -19.46 0.71
CA VAL A 139 -0.03 -19.45 2.03
C VAL A 139 -0.99 -19.91 3.14
N SER A 140 -0.47 -20.02 4.37
CA SER A 140 -1.22 -20.49 5.55
C SER A 140 -2.49 -19.66 5.78
N GLU A 141 -3.62 -20.32 6.08
CA GLU A 141 -4.87 -19.63 6.47
C GLU A 141 -4.74 -18.96 7.85
N GLU A 142 -3.85 -19.45 8.71
CA GLU A 142 -3.57 -18.85 10.02
C GLU A 142 -2.77 -17.55 9.91
N PRO A 143 -2.93 -16.58 10.83
CA PRO A 143 -2.05 -15.43 10.91
C PRO A 143 -0.58 -15.81 11.01
N LEU A 144 0.26 -15.04 10.33
CA LEU A 144 1.71 -15.19 10.27
C LEU A 144 2.40 -14.15 11.16
N GLY A 145 3.67 -14.41 11.47
CA GLY A 145 4.44 -13.61 12.42
C GLY A 145 5.04 -12.32 11.85
N PRO A 146 5.41 -11.36 12.73
CA PRO A 146 6.09 -10.12 12.33
C PRO A 146 7.42 -10.38 11.61
N GLY A 147 8.19 -11.39 12.03
CA GLY A 147 9.45 -11.77 11.38
C GLY A 147 9.26 -12.21 9.93
N GLU A 148 8.25 -13.03 9.66
CA GLU A 148 7.94 -13.51 8.30
C GLU A 148 7.47 -12.35 7.40
N PHE A 149 6.67 -11.42 7.94
CA PHE A 149 6.25 -10.23 7.20
C PHE A 149 7.45 -9.36 6.81
N ARG A 150 8.38 -9.13 7.75
CA ARG A 150 9.61 -8.37 7.46
C ARG A 150 10.45 -9.03 6.38
N GLU A 151 10.69 -10.33 6.50
CA GLU A 151 11.47 -11.09 5.53
C GLU A 151 10.86 -11.01 4.13
N TYR A 152 9.54 -11.12 4.04
CA TYR A 152 8.81 -10.93 2.79
C TYR A 152 9.02 -9.53 2.21
N LEU A 153 8.81 -8.47 3.01
CA LEU A 153 8.97 -7.09 2.56
C LEU A 153 10.38 -6.82 2.04
N PHE A 154 11.41 -7.27 2.75
CA PHE A 154 12.80 -7.04 2.35
C PHE A 154 13.14 -7.77 1.05
N GLY A 155 12.72 -9.03 0.92
CA GLY A 155 12.85 -9.76 -0.33
C GLY A 155 12.14 -9.06 -1.48
N LYS A 156 10.94 -8.51 -1.24
CA LYS A 156 10.17 -7.81 -2.26
C LYS A 156 10.81 -6.46 -2.64
N PHE A 157 11.43 -5.73 -1.71
CA PHE A 157 12.17 -4.51 -2.03
C PHE A 157 13.34 -4.80 -2.95
N ASP A 158 14.09 -5.88 -2.70
CA ASP A 158 15.21 -6.27 -3.54
C ASP A 158 14.73 -6.71 -4.94
N GLU A 159 13.59 -7.40 -5.03
CA GLU A 159 12.94 -7.76 -6.30
C GLU A 159 12.54 -6.52 -7.11
N VAL A 160 11.78 -5.60 -6.51
CA VAL A 160 11.30 -4.38 -7.17
C VAL A 160 12.47 -3.50 -7.60
N LYS A 161 13.53 -3.41 -6.78
CA LYS A 161 14.76 -2.71 -7.13
C LYS A 161 15.45 -3.33 -8.35
N ARG A 162 15.57 -4.65 -8.40
CA ARG A 162 16.17 -5.36 -9.54
C ARG A 162 15.40 -5.10 -10.83
N ASP A 163 14.07 -5.08 -10.73
CA ASP A 163 13.18 -5.03 -11.88
C ASP A 163 12.85 -3.58 -12.32
N GLY A 164 13.31 -2.57 -11.58
CA GLY A 164 13.09 -1.16 -11.91
C GLY A 164 11.69 -0.66 -11.56
N GLY A 165 10.98 -1.38 -10.68
CA GLY A 165 9.53 -1.27 -10.50
C GLY A 165 9.08 -0.22 -9.48
N TYR A 166 7.80 -0.30 -9.15
CA TYR A 166 7.16 0.43 -8.06
C TYR A 166 6.45 -0.54 -7.12
N ILE A 167 6.41 -0.22 -5.83
CA ILE A 167 5.51 -0.91 -4.89
C ILE A 167 4.98 0.01 -3.81
N SER A 168 3.71 -0.17 -3.46
CA SER A 168 3.11 0.39 -2.24
C SER A 168 3.12 -0.66 -1.12
N ILE A 169 3.52 -0.23 0.08
CA ILE A 169 3.42 -1.03 1.31
C ILE A 169 2.46 -0.37 2.28
N LEU A 170 1.70 -1.17 3.02
CA LEU A 170 0.61 -0.69 3.85
C LEU A 170 0.71 -1.21 5.28
N PHE A 171 0.69 -0.27 6.22
CA PHE A 171 0.60 -0.56 7.65
C PHE A 171 -0.68 0.02 8.23
N HIS A 172 -1.27 -0.68 9.19
CA HIS A 172 -2.41 -0.17 9.95
C HIS A 172 -1.94 0.22 11.36
N PRO A 173 -2.11 1.49 11.78
CA PRO A 173 -1.66 1.94 13.10
C PRO A 173 -2.27 1.15 14.26
N PHE A 174 -3.52 0.69 14.13
CA PHE A 174 -4.19 -0.11 15.15
C PHE A 174 -3.62 -1.53 15.30
N LEU A 175 -2.82 -2.01 14.34
CA LEU A 175 -2.15 -3.31 14.41
C LEU A 175 -0.80 -3.25 15.10
N GLN A 176 -0.26 -2.06 15.36
CA GLN A 176 1.02 -1.86 16.03
C GLN A 176 0.84 -1.99 17.55
N THR A 177 0.61 -3.22 18.02
CA THR A 177 0.20 -3.52 19.41
C THR A 177 1.25 -4.28 20.22
N SER A 178 2.39 -4.63 19.64
CA SER A 178 3.50 -5.33 20.30
C SER A 178 4.83 -4.77 19.83
N GLU A 179 5.89 -4.90 20.64
CA GLU A 179 7.20 -4.39 20.23
C GLU A 179 7.75 -5.07 18.99
N ASP A 180 7.54 -6.39 18.82
CA ASP A 180 7.97 -7.07 17.59
C ASP A 180 7.36 -6.46 16.33
N ARG A 181 6.10 -5.97 16.38
CA ARG A 181 5.46 -5.30 15.24
C ARG A 181 6.02 -3.89 15.03
N PHE A 182 6.25 -3.15 16.11
CA PHE A 182 6.92 -1.86 16.04
C PHE A 182 8.35 -1.96 15.54
N GLU A 183 9.07 -3.04 15.89
CA GLU A 183 10.42 -3.32 15.39
C GLU A 183 10.40 -3.51 13.88
N VAL A 184 9.49 -4.32 13.34
CA VAL A 184 9.30 -4.46 11.88
C VAL A 184 9.05 -3.11 11.22
N LEU A 185 8.14 -2.29 11.77
CA LEU A 185 7.86 -0.96 11.22
C LEU A 185 9.11 -0.07 11.20
N ARG A 186 9.90 -0.05 12.28
CA ARG A 186 11.14 0.74 12.37
C ARG A 186 12.18 0.25 11.38
N GLU A 187 12.36 -1.07 11.25
CA GLU A 187 13.34 -1.67 10.33
C GLU A 187 12.96 -1.43 8.87
N VAL A 188 11.67 -1.52 8.52
CA VAL A 188 11.16 -1.18 7.18
C VAL A 188 11.39 0.29 6.85
N LEU A 189 11.02 1.20 7.75
CA LEU A 189 11.26 2.63 7.56
C LEU A 189 12.74 2.93 7.39
N ALA A 190 13.60 2.36 8.25
CA ALA A 190 15.05 2.53 8.14
C ALA A 190 15.58 2.01 6.80
N ARG A 191 15.11 0.84 6.35
CA ARG A 191 15.52 0.23 5.08
C ARG A 191 15.18 1.11 3.88
N ILE A 192 13.95 1.60 3.78
CA ILE A 192 13.52 2.41 2.63
C ILE A 192 14.04 3.86 2.68
N SER A 193 14.38 4.38 3.86
CA SER A 193 14.90 5.75 4.00
C SER A 193 16.41 5.88 3.85
N SER A 194 17.17 4.79 4.02
CA SER A 194 18.65 4.81 4.01
C SER A 194 19.27 4.21 2.75
N ASP A 195 18.46 3.63 1.87
CA ASP A 195 18.92 3.03 0.62
C ASP A 195 18.80 4.06 -0.51
N ASP A 196 19.93 4.63 -0.92
CA ASP A 196 19.99 5.66 -1.98
C ASP A 196 19.52 5.14 -3.37
N GLU A 197 19.36 3.83 -3.54
CA GLU A 197 18.78 3.24 -4.74
C GLU A 197 17.26 3.11 -4.67
N ILE A 198 16.62 3.52 -3.57
CA ILE A 198 15.16 3.53 -3.41
C ILE A 198 14.69 4.98 -3.37
N TRP A 199 13.81 5.35 -4.29
CA TRP A 199 13.06 6.59 -4.18
C TRP A 199 11.84 6.35 -3.29
N CYS A 200 12.01 6.61 -1.99
CA CYS A 200 10.90 6.59 -1.04
C CYS A 200 10.09 7.88 -1.15
N ALA A 201 8.85 7.81 -1.66
CA ALA A 201 8.04 8.99 -1.92
C ALA A 201 6.53 8.75 -1.70
N PRO A 202 5.75 9.81 -1.39
CA PRO A 202 4.29 9.74 -1.37
C PRO A 202 3.70 9.32 -2.72
N CYS A 203 2.57 8.63 -2.72
CA CYS A 203 1.91 8.13 -3.93
C CYS A 203 1.63 9.26 -4.94
N GLY A 204 1.24 10.45 -4.47
CA GLY A 204 0.96 11.60 -5.33
C GLY A 204 2.20 12.13 -6.07
N GLU A 205 3.37 12.08 -5.43
CA GLU A 205 4.65 12.44 -6.06
C GLU A 205 5.05 11.40 -7.11
N VAL A 206 4.95 10.11 -6.76
CA VAL A 206 5.21 9.02 -7.71
C VAL A 206 4.26 9.13 -8.91
N ALA A 207 2.96 9.33 -8.67
CA ALA A 207 1.98 9.45 -9.74
C ALA A 207 2.27 10.66 -10.66
N THR A 208 2.63 11.80 -10.08
CA THR A 208 3.03 12.99 -10.85
C THR A 208 4.26 12.69 -11.72
N TRP A 209 5.28 12.07 -11.14
CA TRP A 209 6.51 11.71 -11.85
C TRP A 209 6.23 10.76 -13.01
N VAL A 210 5.48 9.68 -12.77
CA VAL A 210 5.12 8.69 -13.79
C VAL A 210 4.37 9.34 -14.95
N ARG A 211 3.43 10.24 -14.66
CA ARG A 211 2.68 10.97 -15.69
C ARG A 211 3.59 11.89 -16.52
N GLU A 212 4.47 12.65 -15.87
CA GLU A 212 5.37 13.59 -16.54
C GLU A 212 6.47 12.90 -17.36
N HIS A 213 6.84 11.67 -16.99
CA HIS A 213 7.91 10.90 -17.59
C HIS A 213 7.40 9.63 -18.29
N ALA A 214 6.12 9.59 -18.68
CA ALA A 214 5.44 8.41 -19.24
C ALA A 214 6.25 7.69 -20.34
N SER A 215 6.82 8.47 -21.27
CA SER A 215 7.63 7.94 -22.37
C SER A 215 8.91 7.23 -21.92
N GLN A 216 9.47 7.60 -20.76
CA GLN A 216 10.68 6.96 -20.20
C GLN A 216 10.37 5.59 -19.60
N PHE A 217 9.14 5.42 -19.10
CA PHE A 217 8.61 4.14 -18.67
C PHE A 217 8.06 3.28 -19.82
N GLY A 218 8.00 3.83 -21.04
CA GLY A 218 7.41 3.15 -22.20
C GLY A 218 5.89 3.13 -22.20
N PHE A 219 5.24 4.02 -21.44
CA PHE A 219 3.78 4.17 -21.45
C PHE A 219 3.35 5.13 -22.55
N GLU A 220 2.19 4.85 -23.15
CA GLU A 220 1.50 5.80 -24.04
C GLU A 220 0.87 6.89 -23.17
N ALA A 221 1.03 8.16 -23.58
CA ALA A 221 0.56 9.34 -22.85
C ALA A 221 -0.93 9.63 -23.09
#